data_AF-A0A534TGD8-F1
#
_entry.id   AF-A0A534TGD8-F1
#
_cell.length_a   1.000
_cell.length_b   1.000
_cell.length_c   1.000
_cell.angle_alpha   90.00
_cell.angle_beta   90.00
_cell.angle_gamma   90.00
#
_symmetry.space_group_name_H-M   'P 1'
#
loop_
_entity.id
_entity.type
_entity.pdbx_description
1 polymer ?
#
loop_
_entity_poly.entity_id
_entity_poly.type
_entity_poly.pdbx_seq_one_letter_code
_entity_poly.pdbx_strand_id
1 'polypeptide(L)'
;MITPGIFRRSLRRALRWRVLLLWWAALAVSGAIAVAPVFAFLRGQLDRSTAARDAVAWMDGPTLLELVRQVRESGAEQGILVALAVALATQLLWAPFVAAAMVASAHGDESLPFSRLLASAGELYGRMLRTAVAGLIPLGAGAAVAAGALKLAAAHAADRAITETDAGRALIVAGCAAALVIFIAALVVDAARAQFAADPVRRSALAALWTGSKMVWRLPLRAAGIGAVGMVLGVGGALVLMAIRLQIPQRGVPTLALAWLLAQGAQLAVGFGRAIRIEGLAELSRADAAEASRRASRRLPPGGTTQGTEVVHSTTLSALEPPRSGAPR
;
A
#
# COMPACT_ATOMS: atom_id res chain seq x y z
N MET A 1 -2.88 25.77 7.06
CA MET A 1 -3.68 24.95 8.00
C MET A 1 -4.05 23.63 7.36
N ILE A 2 -3.55 22.52 7.90
CA ILE A 2 -4.03 21.17 7.58
C ILE A 2 -5.37 21.05 8.28
N THR A 3 -6.48 20.84 7.56
CA THR A 3 -7.79 20.75 8.18
C THR A 3 -7.84 19.45 9.00
N PRO A 4 -7.85 19.48 10.35
CA PRO A 4 -7.80 18.27 11.18
C PRO A 4 -9.00 17.32 10.90
N GLY A 5 -10.08 17.84 10.31
CA GLY A 5 -11.24 17.06 9.88
C GLY A 5 -11.00 16.11 8.69
N ILE A 6 -9.99 16.35 7.85
CA ILE A 6 -9.59 15.41 6.77
C ILE A 6 -8.97 14.17 7.42
N PHE A 7 -8.03 14.41 8.34
CA PHE A 7 -7.31 13.33 9.04
C PHE A 7 -8.24 12.44 9.88
N ARG A 8 -9.18 13.04 10.62
CA ARG A 8 -10.12 12.26 11.45
C ARG A 8 -11.09 11.41 10.61
N ARG A 9 -11.48 11.89 9.43
CA ARG A 9 -12.36 11.15 8.51
C ARG A 9 -11.63 10.01 7.84
N SER A 10 -10.43 10.24 7.32
CA SER A 10 -9.61 9.19 6.74
C SER A 10 -9.24 8.10 7.75
N LEU A 11 -8.95 8.45 9.01
CA LEU A 11 -8.68 7.45 10.05
C LEU A 11 -9.90 6.56 10.34
N ARG A 12 -11.11 7.14 10.40
CA ARG A 12 -12.34 6.39 10.67
C ARG A 12 -12.74 5.51 9.49
N ARG A 13 -12.52 5.98 8.26
CA ARG A 13 -12.85 5.24 7.04
C ARG A 13 -11.82 4.16 6.72
N ALA A 14 -10.53 4.38 7.03
CA ALA A 14 -9.49 3.35 6.95
C ALA A 14 -9.71 2.18 7.92
N LEU A 15 -10.50 2.37 8.99
CA LEU A 15 -10.87 1.33 9.95
C LEU A 15 -11.93 0.33 9.44
N ARG A 16 -12.22 0.32 8.13
CA ARG A 16 -13.13 -0.66 7.51
C ARG A 16 -12.50 -2.06 7.60
N TRP A 17 -12.88 -2.78 8.66
CA TRP A 17 -12.37 -4.12 8.98
C TRP A 17 -12.43 -5.10 7.80
N ARG A 18 -13.41 -4.96 6.89
CA ARG A 18 -13.53 -5.80 5.68
C ARG A 18 -12.34 -5.67 4.72
N VAL A 19 -11.82 -4.46 4.53
CA VAL A 19 -10.65 -4.20 3.68
C VAL A 19 -9.39 -4.72 4.36
N LEU A 20 -9.31 -4.53 5.69
CA LEU A 20 -8.21 -5.06 6.49
C LEU A 20 -8.20 -6.59 6.53
N LEU A 21 -9.36 -7.22 6.59
CA LEU A 21 -9.51 -8.68 6.51
C LEU A 21 -9.06 -9.21 5.15
N LEU A 22 -9.42 -8.51 4.06
CA LEU A 22 -8.96 -8.89 2.72
C LEU A 22 -7.43 -8.74 2.58
N TRP A 23 -6.87 -7.65 3.09
CA TRP A 23 -5.42 -7.43 3.14
C TRP A 23 -4.72 -8.53 3.95
N TRP A 24 -5.25 -8.84 5.12
CA TRP A 24 -4.74 -9.90 5.98
C TRP A 24 -4.82 -11.26 5.31
N ALA A 25 -5.95 -11.60 4.69
CA ALA A 25 -6.11 -12.86 3.98
C ALA A 25 -5.11 -13.01 2.83
N ALA A 26 -4.88 -11.95 2.04
CA ALA A 26 -3.88 -11.96 0.98
C ALA A 26 -2.46 -12.26 1.52
N LEU A 27 -2.05 -11.58 2.59
CA LEU A 27 -0.76 -11.81 3.23
C LEU A 27 -0.67 -13.18 3.90
N ALA A 28 -1.74 -13.65 4.54
CA ALA A 28 -1.79 -14.93 5.21
C ALA A 28 -1.65 -16.09 4.20
N VAL A 29 -2.31 -16.00 3.05
CA VAL A 29 -2.21 -16.99 1.97
C VAL A 29 -0.78 -17.04 1.42
N SER A 30 -0.21 -15.89 1.04
CA SER A 30 1.18 -15.85 0.55
C SER A 30 2.19 -16.30 1.61
N GLY A 31 1.98 -15.92 2.87
CA GLY A 31 2.83 -16.35 3.98
C GLY A 31 2.75 -17.85 4.24
N ALA A 32 1.56 -18.44 4.17
CA ALA A 32 1.37 -19.88 4.33
C ALA A 32 2.11 -20.67 3.23
N ILE A 33 2.05 -20.21 1.98
CA ILE A 33 2.79 -20.81 0.86
C ILE A 33 4.30 -20.77 1.12
N ALA A 34 4.82 -19.61 1.55
CA ALA A 34 6.26 -19.45 1.82
C ALA A 34 6.75 -20.31 2.99
N VAL A 35 5.95 -20.44 4.05
CA VAL A 35 6.35 -21.15 5.29
C VAL A 35 6.17 -22.66 5.18
N ALA A 36 5.25 -23.15 4.34
CA ALA A 36 4.94 -24.58 4.23
C ALA A 36 6.17 -25.51 4.05
N PRO A 37 7.10 -25.28 3.09
CA PRO A 37 8.25 -26.19 2.93
C PRO A 37 9.25 -26.07 4.08
N VAL A 38 9.43 -24.87 4.65
CA VAL A 38 10.30 -24.65 5.80
C VAL A 38 9.76 -25.43 7.00
N PHE A 39 8.44 -25.39 7.21
CA PHE A 39 7.78 -26.13 8.26
C PHE A 39 7.85 -27.65 8.07
N ALA A 40 7.69 -28.13 6.84
CA ALA A 40 7.84 -29.55 6.52
C ALA A 40 9.28 -30.05 6.75
N PHE A 41 10.28 -29.25 6.35
CA PHE A 41 11.69 -29.53 6.61
C PHE A 41 11.98 -29.59 8.12
N LEU A 42 11.54 -28.57 8.87
CA LEU A 42 11.75 -28.52 10.32
C LEU A 42 11.07 -29.67 11.05
N ARG A 43 9.85 -30.06 10.65
CA ARG A 43 9.20 -31.26 11.19
C ARG A 43 10.03 -32.52 10.95
N GLY A 44 10.55 -32.69 9.74
CA GLY A 44 11.40 -33.84 9.39
C GLY A 44 12.65 -33.96 10.27
N GLN A 45 13.23 -32.83 10.71
CA GLN A 45 14.41 -32.79 11.58
C GLN A 45 14.06 -32.89 13.07
N LEU A 46 13.04 -32.16 13.52
CA LEU A 46 12.73 -32.01 14.94
C LEU A 46 11.88 -33.15 15.49
N ASP A 47 10.96 -33.72 14.71
CA ASP A 47 10.04 -34.76 15.21
C ASP A 47 10.78 -36.07 15.53
N ARG A 48 12.00 -36.25 15.04
CA ARG A 48 12.86 -37.42 15.30
C ARG A 48 13.95 -37.17 16.35
N SER A 49 14.18 -35.92 16.75
CA SER A 49 15.25 -35.56 17.67
C SER A 49 14.72 -35.51 19.10
N THR A 50 15.26 -36.37 19.97
CA THR A 50 14.99 -36.32 21.42
C THR A 50 15.52 -35.02 22.05
N ALA A 51 16.50 -34.38 21.41
CA ALA A 51 17.08 -33.09 21.82
C ALA A 51 16.33 -31.86 21.30
N ALA A 52 15.22 -32.03 20.57
CA ALA A 52 14.48 -30.91 19.98
C ALA A 52 13.99 -29.87 21.02
N ARG A 53 13.68 -30.31 22.25
CA ARG A 53 13.24 -29.41 23.33
C ARG A 53 14.36 -28.50 23.82
N ASP A 54 15.58 -29.01 23.90
CA ASP A 54 16.74 -28.25 24.38
C ASP A 54 17.30 -27.34 23.29
N ALA A 55 17.28 -27.80 22.03
CA ALA A 55 17.74 -27.02 20.87
C ALA A 55 16.90 -25.77 20.60
N VAL A 56 15.59 -25.80 20.88
CA VAL A 56 14.70 -24.64 20.70
C VAL A 56 14.90 -23.59 21.80
N ALA A 57 15.38 -23.99 22.98
CA ALA A 57 15.62 -23.07 24.09
C ALA A 57 16.83 -22.15 23.85
N TRP A 58 17.81 -22.59 23.03
CA TRP A 58 19.07 -21.91 22.78
C TRP A 58 19.42 -21.92 21.28
N MET A 59 18.55 -21.32 20.48
CA MET A 59 18.82 -21.15 19.04
C MET A 59 19.90 -20.09 18.83
N ASP A 60 21.15 -20.50 19.01
CA ASP A 60 22.32 -19.65 18.83
C ASP A 60 22.67 -19.49 17.34
N GLY A 61 23.43 -18.43 17.02
CA GLY A 61 23.92 -18.16 15.67
C GLY A 61 24.60 -19.37 14.97
N PRO A 62 25.46 -20.15 15.66
CA PRO A 62 26.04 -21.37 15.10
C PRO A 62 25.00 -22.44 14.76
N THR A 63 23.98 -22.63 15.60
CA THR A 63 22.89 -23.58 15.36
C THR A 63 22.08 -23.18 14.13
N LEU A 64 21.85 -21.87 13.93
CA LEU A 64 21.25 -21.33 12.71
C LEU A 64 22.10 -21.61 11.48
N LEU A 65 23.42 -21.44 11.57
CA LEU A 65 24.33 -21.72 10.45
C LEU A 65 24.32 -23.20 10.07
N GLU A 66 24.28 -24.09 11.06
CA GLU A 66 24.19 -25.53 10.83
C GLU A 66 22.85 -25.94 10.20
N LEU A 67 21.74 -25.35 10.67
CA LEU A 67 20.42 -25.51 10.03
C LEU A 67 20.45 -25.09 8.55
N VAL A 68 21.07 -23.96 8.24
CA VAL A 68 21.24 -23.49 6.85
C VAL A 68 22.09 -24.47 6.04
N ARG A 69 23.18 -24.99 6.61
CA ARG A 69 24.02 -25.99 5.97
C ARG A 69 23.22 -27.27 5.68
N GLN A 70 22.43 -27.73 6.64
CA GLN A 70 21.59 -28.91 6.51
C GLN A 70 20.47 -28.75 5.47
N VAL A 71 19.89 -27.55 5.32
CA VAL A 71 18.94 -27.24 4.23
C VAL A 71 19.59 -27.42 2.86
N ARG A 72 20.85 -27.03 2.71
CA ARG A 72 21.60 -27.18 1.44
C ARG A 72 21.94 -28.65 1.16
N GLU A 73 22.40 -29.37 2.17
CA GLU A 73 22.78 -30.79 2.04
C GLU A 73 21.58 -31.71 1.77
N SER A 74 20.41 -31.40 2.34
CA SER A 74 19.17 -32.18 2.14
C SER A 74 18.49 -31.97 0.79
N GLY A 75 18.97 -31.01 -0.04
CA GLY A 75 18.31 -30.62 -1.28
C GLY A 75 17.01 -29.82 -1.09
N ALA A 76 16.64 -29.48 0.16
CA ALA A 76 15.43 -28.73 0.48
C ALA A 76 15.47 -27.27 -0.03
N GLU A 77 16.66 -26.75 -0.33
CA GLU A 77 16.89 -25.41 -0.87
C GLU A 77 16.01 -25.10 -2.09
N GLN A 78 15.96 -26.01 -3.07
CA GLN A 78 15.17 -25.79 -4.29
C GLN A 78 13.68 -25.69 -3.98
N GLY A 79 13.16 -26.54 -3.08
CA GLY A 79 11.76 -26.49 -2.66
C GLY A 79 11.40 -25.18 -1.95
N ILE A 80 12.29 -24.69 -1.08
CA ILE A 80 12.11 -23.41 -0.37
C ILE A 80 12.14 -22.24 -1.35
N LEU A 81 13.11 -22.22 -2.29
CA LEU A 81 13.22 -21.16 -3.30
C LEU A 81 11.99 -21.11 -4.22
N VAL A 82 11.51 -22.27 -4.69
CA VAL A 82 10.29 -22.35 -5.51
C VAL A 82 9.09 -21.85 -4.73
N ALA A 83 8.90 -22.25 -3.48
CA ALA A 83 7.78 -21.79 -2.67
C ALA A 83 7.85 -20.29 -2.39
N LEU A 84 9.04 -19.74 -2.15
CA LEU A 84 9.22 -18.29 -1.99
C LEU A 84 8.87 -17.54 -3.28
N ALA A 85 9.29 -18.06 -4.44
CA ALA A 85 8.95 -17.49 -5.74
C ALA A 85 7.44 -17.53 -6.00
N VAL A 86 6.78 -18.65 -5.69
CA VAL A 86 5.31 -18.79 -5.80
C VAL A 86 4.62 -17.83 -4.84
N ALA A 87 5.04 -17.76 -3.58
CA ALA A 87 4.47 -16.84 -2.59
C ALA A 87 4.59 -15.36 -3.03
N LEU A 88 5.74 -14.99 -3.60
CA LEU A 88 5.98 -13.66 -4.15
C LEU A 88 5.09 -13.39 -5.37
N ALA A 89 4.97 -14.34 -6.29
CA ALA A 89 4.08 -14.22 -7.46
C ALA A 89 2.61 -14.09 -7.04
N THR A 90 2.17 -14.91 -6.07
CA THR A 90 0.84 -14.81 -5.46
C THR A 90 0.64 -13.44 -4.83
N GLN A 91 1.61 -12.95 -4.05
CA GLN A 91 1.53 -11.63 -3.41
C GLN A 91 1.45 -10.50 -4.45
N LEU A 92 2.21 -10.61 -5.54
CA LEU A 92 2.21 -9.64 -6.63
C LEU A 92 0.86 -9.62 -7.36
N LEU A 93 0.17 -10.76 -7.45
CA LEU A 93 -1.17 -10.88 -8.03
C LEU A 93 -2.26 -10.35 -7.10
N TRP A 94 -2.14 -10.58 -5.79
CA TRP A 94 -3.08 -10.04 -4.80
C TRP A 94 -2.92 -8.54 -4.58
N ALA A 95 -1.71 -7.99 -4.67
CA ALA A 95 -1.43 -6.58 -4.44
C ALA A 95 -2.34 -5.61 -5.24
N PRO A 96 -2.55 -5.75 -6.57
CA PRO A 96 -3.47 -4.90 -7.32
C PRO A 96 -4.93 -5.13 -6.93
N PHE A 97 -5.33 -6.36 -6.58
CA PHE A 97 -6.68 -6.67 -6.10
C PHE A 97 -7.00 -5.96 -4.78
N VAL A 98 -6.09 -6.02 -3.81
CA VAL A 98 -6.29 -5.34 -2.53
C VAL A 98 -6.21 -3.82 -2.68
N ALA A 99 -5.34 -3.31 -3.57
CA ALA A 99 -5.32 -1.89 -3.91
C ALA A 99 -6.66 -1.43 -4.53
N ALA A 100 -7.25 -2.26 -5.40
CA ALA A 100 -8.55 -2.01 -6.00
C ALA A 100 -9.67 -1.95 -4.94
N ALA A 101 -9.67 -2.89 -3.99
CA ALA A 101 -10.60 -2.85 -2.86
C ALA A 101 -10.44 -1.59 -1.99
N MET A 102 -9.20 -1.17 -1.72
CA MET A 102 -8.92 0.09 -0.99
C MET A 102 -9.46 1.31 -1.76
N VAL A 103 -9.19 1.39 -3.07
CA VAL A 103 -9.69 2.48 -3.94
C VAL A 103 -11.21 2.49 -4.01
N ALA A 104 -11.85 1.33 -4.17
CA ALA A 104 -13.31 1.19 -4.17
C ALA A 104 -13.91 1.65 -2.83
N SER A 105 -13.28 1.27 -1.72
CA SER A 105 -13.73 1.67 -0.39
C SER A 105 -13.58 3.18 -0.15
N ALA A 106 -12.57 3.83 -0.75
CA ALA A 106 -12.35 5.27 -0.63
C ALA A 106 -13.35 6.10 -1.46
N HIS A 107 -14.01 5.49 -2.45
CA HIS A 107 -14.95 6.19 -3.33
C HIS A 107 -16.32 6.44 -2.68
N GLY A 108 -16.83 5.49 -1.89
CA GLY A 108 -18.15 5.57 -1.27
C GLY A 108 -18.13 6.07 0.18
N ASP A 109 -19.06 6.97 0.52
CA ASP A 109 -19.25 7.41 1.91
C ASP A 109 -19.79 6.27 2.81
N GLU A 110 -20.49 5.29 2.22
CA GLU A 110 -21.03 4.12 2.90
C GLU A 110 -20.05 2.93 2.93
N SER A 111 -20.18 2.10 3.97
CA SER A 111 -19.44 0.85 4.09
C SER A 111 -20.00 -0.22 3.13
N LEU A 112 -19.27 -0.52 2.05
CA LEU A 112 -19.68 -1.56 1.11
C LEU A 112 -19.76 -2.94 1.78
N PRO A 113 -20.79 -3.76 1.48
CA PRO A 113 -20.81 -5.18 1.83
C PRO A 113 -19.66 -5.93 1.17
N PHE A 114 -19.21 -7.02 1.79
CA PHE A 114 -18.02 -7.77 1.34
C PHE A 114 -18.14 -8.25 -0.11
N SER A 115 -19.33 -8.70 -0.54
CA SER A 115 -19.59 -9.09 -1.93
C SER A 115 -19.41 -7.95 -2.93
N ARG A 116 -19.95 -6.75 -2.63
CA ARG A 116 -19.73 -5.56 -3.47
C ARG A 116 -18.29 -5.08 -3.43
N LEU A 117 -17.59 -5.24 -2.30
CA LEU A 117 -16.16 -4.94 -2.20
C LEU A 117 -15.34 -5.84 -3.13
N LEU A 118 -15.62 -7.15 -3.17
CA LEU A 118 -14.96 -8.08 -4.08
C LEU A 118 -15.31 -7.82 -5.55
N ALA A 119 -16.58 -7.54 -5.86
CA ALA A 119 -17.02 -7.21 -7.21
C ALA A 119 -16.33 -5.92 -7.73
N SER A 120 -16.35 -4.84 -6.93
CA SER A 120 -15.68 -3.59 -7.29
C SER A 120 -14.16 -3.73 -7.37
N ALA A 121 -13.54 -4.56 -6.52
CA ALA A 121 -12.13 -4.88 -6.63
C ALA A 121 -11.81 -5.61 -7.95
N GLY A 122 -12.68 -6.52 -8.38
CA GLY A 122 -12.59 -7.19 -9.68
C GLY A 122 -12.69 -6.23 -10.87
N GLU A 123 -13.66 -5.31 -10.86
CA GLU A 123 -13.84 -4.28 -11.90
C GLU A 123 -12.65 -3.31 -12.01
N LEU A 124 -11.99 -3.03 -10.89
CA LEU A 124 -10.82 -2.16 -10.80
C LEU A 124 -9.49 -2.90 -10.98
N TYR A 125 -9.50 -4.24 -10.97
CA TYR A 125 -8.29 -5.07 -10.96
C TYR A 125 -7.34 -4.74 -12.11
N GLY A 126 -7.84 -4.75 -13.36
CA GLY A 126 -7.02 -4.47 -14.53
C GLY A 126 -6.40 -3.07 -14.52
N ARG A 127 -7.11 -2.08 -13.98
CA ARG A 127 -6.60 -0.69 -13.83
C ARG A 127 -5.51 -0.63 -12.76
N MET A 128 -5.70 -1.31 -11.64
CA MET A 128 -4.72 -1.36 -10.55
C MET A 128 -3.48 -2.19 -10.93
N LEU A 129 -3.64 -3.24 -11.74
CA LEU A 129 -2.52 -4.01 -12.28
C LEU A 129 -1.65 -3.15 -13.20
N ARG A 130 -2.25 -2.44 -14.17
CA ARG A 130 -1.51 -1.49 -15.03
C ARG A 130 -0.83 -0.39 -14.21
N THR A 131 -1.47 0.08 -13.13
CA THR A 131 -0.89 1.06 -12.22
C THR A 131 0.25 0.48 -11.38
N ALA A 132 0.17 -0.79 -10.99
CA ALA A 132 1.26 -1.49 -10.31
C ALA A 132 2.48 -1.64 -11.23
N VAL A 133 2.26 -2.06 -12.49
CA VAL A 133 3.32 -2.14 -13.51
C VAL A 133 3.93 -0.77 -13.80
N ALA A 134 3.10 0.25 -14.05
CA ALA A 134 3.59 1.62 -14.25
C ALA A 134 4.31 2.17 -13.01
N GLY A 135 3.86 1.78 -11.82
CA GLY A 135 4.49 2.12 -10.54
C GLY A 135 5.87 1.51 -10.33
N LEU A 136 6.24 0.47 -11.10
CA LEU A 136 7.62 -0.05 -11.09
C LEU A 136 8.61 0.99 -11.61
N ILE A 137 8.19 1.94 -12.44
CA ILE A 137 9.07 3.00 -12.97
C ILE A 137 9.61 3.89 -11.84
N PRO A 138 8.76 4.61 -11.05
CA PRO A 138 9.27 5.43 -9.95
C PRO A 138 9.91 4.60 -8.84
N LEU A 139 9.39 3.41 -8.53
CA LEU A 139 9.98 2.54 -7.51
C LEU A 139 11.36 2.01 -7.92
N GLY A 140 11.51 1.58 -9.17
CA GLY A 140 12.78 1.12 -9.73
C GLY A 140 13.81 2.25 -9.81
N ALA A 141 13.38 3.45 -10.25
CA ALA A 141 14.24 4.63 -10.23
C ALA A 141 14.68 4.99 -8.79
N GLY A 142 13.75 4.98 -7.84
CA GLY A 142 14.05 5.24 -6.43
C GLY A 142 15.00 4.20 -5.83
N ALA A 143 14.80 2.92 -6.14
CA ALA A 143 15.68 1.83 -5.70
C ALA A 143 17.09 1.94 -6.30
N ALA A 144 17.20 2.29 -7.59
CA ALA A 144 18.50 2.51 -8.24
C ALA A 144 19.26 3.69 -7.60
N VAL A 145 18.57 4.80 -7.33
CA VAL A 145 19.15 5.96 -6.64
C VAL A 145 19.58 5.60 -5.21
N ALA A 146 18.73 4.88 -4.47
CA ALA A 146 19.03 4.42 -3.12
C ALA A 146 20.25 3.49 -3.09
N ALA A 147 20.32 2.51 -4.00
CA ALA A 147 21.44 1.59 -4.11
C ALA A 147 22.74 2.33 -4.49
N GLY A 148 22.67 3.28 -5.41
CA GLY A 148 23.79 4.15 -5.78
C GLY A 148 24.30 4.97 -4.60
N ALA A 149 23.41 5.60 -3.83
CA ALA A 149 23.76 6.39 -2.65
C ALA A 149 24.44 5.53 -1.57
N LEU A 150 23.90 4.34 -1.29
CA LEU A 150 24.49 3.40 -0.33
C LEU A 150 25.86 2.91 -0.80
N LYS A 151 26.02 2.57 -2.08
CA LYS A 151 27.31 2.16 -2.65
C LYS A 151 28.36 3.27 -2.55
N LEU A 152 27.99 4.51 -2.86
CA LEU A 152 28.88 5.66 -2.74
C LEU A 152 29.27 5.91 -1.28
N ALA A 153 28.34 5.79 -0.34
CA ALA A 153 28.63 5.94 1.08
C ALA A 153 29.55 4.84 1.60
N ALA A 154 29.35 3.59 1.17
CA ALA A 154 30.24 2.48 1.51
C ALA A 154 31.65 2.68 0.93
N ALA A 155 31.78 3.16 -0.31
CA ALA A 155 33.07 3.50 -0.90
C ALA A 155 33.77 4.65 -0.15
N HIS A 156 33.04 5.71 0.19
CA HIS A 156 33.58 6.81 1.00
C HIS A 156 34.00 6.35 2.40
N ALA A 157 33.25 5.44 3.01
CA ALA A 157 33.62 4.84 4.28
C ALA A 157 34.91 4.01 4.15
N ALA A 158 35.08 3.24 3.08
CA ALA A 158 36.28 2.43 2.84
C ALA A 158 37.53 3.30 2.60
N ASP A 159 37.39 4.41 1.85
CA ASP A 159 38.54 5.22 1.43
C ASP A 159 38.93 6.33 2.42
N ARG A 160 37.98 6.83 3.22
CA ARG A 160 38.18 8.05 4.04
C ARG A 160 37.80 7.92 5.51
N ALA A 161 37.20 6.82 5.95
CA ALA A 161 36.88 6.68 7.37
C ALA A 161 38.16 6.37 8.17
N ILE A 162 38.65 7.39 8.87
CA ILE A 162 39.74 7.24 9.84
C ILE A 162 39.23 6.56 11.12
N THR A 163 37.91 6.62 11.38
CA THR A 163 37.24 6.03 12.54
C THR A 163 36.01 5.22 12.17
N GLU A 164 35.71 4.17 12.96
CA GLU A 164 34.50 3.35 12.82
C GLU A 164 33.22 4.20 12.97
N THR A 165 33.26 5.23 13.82
CA THR A 165 32.15 6.16 14.04
C THR A 165 31.81 6.97 12.78
N ASP A 166 32.81 7.42 12.01
CA ASP A 166 32.58 8.14 10.77
C ASP A 166 31.99 7.24 9.67
N ALA A 167 32.47 6.00 9.56
CA ALA A 167 31.89 5.01 8.67
C ALA A 167 30.41 4.73 9.03
N GLY A 168 30.13 4.55 10.32
CA GLY A 168 28.77 4.35 10.82
C GLY A 168 27.84 5.54 10.51
N ARG A 169 28.31 6.77 10.75
CA ARG A 169 27.53 7.99 10.45
C ARG A 169 27.23 8.13 8.95
N ALA A 170 28.20 7.86 8.09
CA ALA A 170 28.01 7.91 6.63
C ALA A 170 26.93 6.90 6.17
N LEU A 171 26.97 5.67 6.70
CA LEU A 171 25.96 4.65 6.42
C LEU A 171 24.57 5.04 6.93
N ILE A 172 24.46 5.63 8.12
CA ILE A 172 23.17 6.11 8.66
C ILE A 172 22.59 7.20 7.76
N VAL A 173 23.40 8.21 7.39
CA VAL A 173 22.93 9.31 6.52
C VAL A 173 22.49 8.77 5.16
N ALA A 174 23.27 7.88 4.56
CA ALA A 174 22.93 7.25 3.28
C ALA A 174 21.67 6.38 3.39
N GLY A 175 21.51 5.65 4.50
CA GLY A 175 20.30 4.88 4.81
C GLY A 175 19.06 5.76 4.95
N CYS A 176 19.16 6.89 5.66
CA CYS A 176 18.09 7.88 5.77
C CYS A 176 17.73 8.48 4.41
N ALA A 177 18.72 8.83 3.59
CA ALA A 177 18.51 9.35 2.24
C ALA A 177 17.83 8.31 1.34
N ALA A 178 18.30 7.07 1.36
CA ALA A 178 17.70 5.94 0.64
C ALA A 178 16.24 5.71 1.05
N ALA A 179 15.96 5.70 2.37
CA ALA A 179 14.61 5.56 2.89
C ALA A 179 13.68 6.71 2.43
N LEU A 180 14.18 7.95 2.42
CA LEU A 180 13.43 9.11 1.95
C LEU A 180 13.09 9.01 0.46
N VAL A 181 14.06 8.61 -0.38
CA VAL A 181 13.84 8.44 -1.84
C VAL A 181 12.80 7.35 -2.10
N ILE A 182 12.93 6.20 -1.42
CA ILE A 182 11.96 5.10 -1.53
C ILE A 182 10.58 5.54 -1.04
N PHE A 183 10.52 6.31 0.05
CA PHE A 183 9.28 6.87 0.58
C PHE A 183 8.59 7.77 -0.44
N ILE A 184 9.31 8.69 -1.09
CA ILE A 184 8.77 9.57 -2.13
C ILE A 184 8.27 8.75 -3.33
N ALA A 185 9.05 7.76 -3.78
CA ALA A 185 8.65 6.89 -4.88
C ALA A 185 7.36 6.12 -4.54
N ALA A 186 7.26 5.55 -3.33
CA ALA A 186 6.06 4.88 -2.86
C ALA A 186 4.86 5.83 -2.76
N LEU A 187 5.09 7.07 -2.32
CA LEU A 187 4.07 8.11 -2.20
C LEU A 187 3.50 8.50 -3.56
N VAL A 188 4.34 8.57 -4.60
CA VAL A 188 3.91 8.81 -5.99
C VAL A 188 3.00 7.69 -6.50
N VAL A 189 3.35 6.43 -6.23
CA VAL A 189 2.52 5.28 -6.63
C VAL A 189 1.18 5.26 -5.89
N ASP A 190 1.18 5.57 -4.59
CA ASP A 190 -0.06 5.65 -3.81
C ASP A 190 -0.91 6.86 -4.25
N ALA A 191 -0.29 7.98 -4.63
CA ALA A 191 -0.98 9.13 -5.22
C ALA A 191 -1.63 8.77 -6.57
N ALA A 192 -0.97 7.98 -7.40
CA ALA A 192 -1.53 7.49 -8.67
C ALA A 192 -2.78 6.63 -8.43
N ARG A 193 -2.76 5.72 -7.45
CA ARG A 193 -3.92 4.91 -7.05
C ARG A 193 -5.07 5.79 -6.54
N ALA A 194 -4.74 6.79 -5.73
CA ALA A 194 -5.69 7.76 -5.21
C ALA A 194 -6.40 8.58 -6.30
N GLN A 195 -5.76 8.82 -7.45
CA GLN A 195 -6.43 9.49 -8.58
C GLN A 195 -7.63 8.69 -9.11
N PHE A 196 -7.57 7.35 -9.10
CA PHE A 196 -8.72 6.52 -9.50
C PHE A 196 -9.86 6.56 -8.48
N ALA A 197 -9.57 6.78 -7.20
CA ALA A 197 -10.60 6.96 -6.18
C ALA A 197 -11.29 8.34 -6.29
N ALA A 198 -10.56 9.36 -6.76
CA ALA A 198 -11.08 10.70 -6.97
C ALA A 198 -11.82 10.86 -8.31
N ASP A 199 -11.36 10.18 -9.35
CA ASP A 199 -11.91 10.24 -10.71
C ASP A 199 -12.06 8.82 -11.29
N PRO A 200 -13.22 8.17 -11.08
CA PRO A 200 -13.47 6.79 -11.54
C PRO A 200 -13.48 6.62 -13.06
N VAL A 201 -13.72 7.71 -13.81
CA VAL A 201 -13.81 7.72 -15.27
C VAL A 201 -12.43 7.58 -15.91
N ARG A 202 -11.36 7.87 -15.16
CA ARG A 202 -9.98 7.77 -15.63
C ARG A 202 -9.61 6.33 -16.03
N ARG A 203 -9.12 6.17 -17.26
CA ARG A 203 -8.72 4.87 -17.82
C ARG A 203 -7.19 4.65 -17.88
N SER A 204 -6.41 5.72 -18.02
CA SER A 204 -4.95 5.63 -18.23
C SER A 204 -4.16 5.64 -16.93
N ALA A 205 -3.39 4.57 -16.71
CA ALA A 205 -2.49 4.43 -15.55
C ALA A 205 -1.32 5.42 -15.59
N LEU A 206 -0.72 5.66 -16.76
CA LEU A 206 0.36 6.64 -16.91
C LEU A 206 -0.13 8.06 -16.67
N ALA A 207 -1.34 8.40 -17.15
CA ALA A 207 -1.93 9.71 -16.88
C ALA A 207 -2.25 9.89 -15.38
N ALA A 208 -2.72 8.83 -14.70
CA ALA A 208 -2.93 8.85 -13.26
C ALA A 208 -1.60 9.00 -12.50
N LEU A 209 -0.54 8.33 -12.94
CA LEU A 209 0.80 8.44 -12.37
C LEU A 209 1.35 9.85 -12.54
N TRP A 210 1.30 10.42 -13.75
CA TRP A 210 1.73 11.79 -14.02
C TRP A 210 0.98 12.82 -13.17
N THR A 211 -0.35 12.68 -13.09
CA THR A 211 -1.19 13.59 -12.29
C THR A 211 -0.89 13.45 -10.80
N GLY A 212 -0.71 12.22 -10.32
CA GLY A 212 -0.30 11.93 -8.94
C GLY A 212 1.07 12.52 -8.60
N SER A 213 2.07 12.32 -9.47
CA SER A 213 3.39 12.94 -9.34
C SER A 213 3.30 14.46 -9.26
N LYS A 214 2.58 15.09 -10.21
CA LYS A 214 2.40 16.54 -10.23
C LYS A 214 1.73 17.05 -8.94
N MET A 215 0.77 16.32 -8.39
CA MET A 215 0.13 16.65 -7.12
C MET A 215 1.14 16.60 -5.96
N VAL A 216 1.95 15.55 -5.87
CA VAL A 216 2.99 15.40 -4.82
C VAL A 216 3.99 16.56 -4.89
N TRP A 217 4.43 16.96 -6.09
CA TRP A 217 5.36 18.08 -6.25
C TRP A 217 4.75 19.46 -5.98
N ARG A 218 3.45 19.66 -6.23
CA ARG A 218 2.77 20.94 -5.97
C ARG A 218 2.41 21.13 -4.50
N LEU A 219 2.17 20.04 -3.78
CA LEU A 219 1.71 20.03 -2.39
C LEU A 219 2.59 19.12 -1.51
N PRO A 220 3.93 19.27 -1.52
CA PRO A 220 4.85 18.28 -0.98
C PRO A 220 4.65 18.09 0.52
N LEU A 221 4.46 19.16 1.28
CA LEU A 221 4.25 19.09 2.73
C LEU A 221 2.94 18.37 3.09
N ARG A 222 1.86 18.55 2.30
CA ARG A 222 0.57 17.88 2.57
C ARG A 222 0.62 16.41 2.21
N ALA A 223 1.17 16.08 1.04
CA ALA A 223 1.34 14.71 0.60
C ALA A 223 2.29 13.94 1.53
N ALA A 224 3.43 14.55 1.89
CA ALA A 224 4.38 13.97 2.83
C ALA A 224 3.78 13.81 4.22
N GLY A 225 3.00 14.77 4.72
CA GLY A 225 2.31 14.65 6.01
C GLY A 225 1.36 13.45 6.05
N ILE A 226 0.51 13.28 5.02
CA ILE A 226 -0.40 12.12 4.91
C ILE A 226 0.40 10.81 4.81
N GLY A 227 1.43 10.81 3.96
CA GLY A 227 2.32 9.67 3.76
C GLY A 227 3.04 9.25 5.05
N ALA A 228 3.58 10.22 5.78
CA ALA A 228 4.35 10.03 7.00
C ALA A 228 3.46 9.49 8.11
N VAL A 229 2.25 10.03 8.30
CA VAL A 229 1.34 9.50 9.31
C VAL A 229 0.91 8.07 8.98
N GLY A 230 0.59 7.78 7.72
CA GLY A 230 0.29 6.41 7.30
C GLY A 230 1.48 5.46 7.51
N MET A 231 2.72 5.93 7.30
CA MET A 231 3.92 5.13 7.52
C MET A 231 4.23 4.91 9.00
N VAL A 232 4.10 5.92 9.84
CA VAL A 232 4.27 5.81 11.30
C VAL A 232 3.23 4.86 11.89
N LEU A 233 1.95 5.03 11.54
CA LEU A 233 0.89 4.15 12.04
C LEU A 233 1.00 2.72 11.49
N GLY A 234 1.41 2.57 10.23
CA GLY A 234 1.54 1.26 9.61
C GLY A 234 2.83 0.54 9.95
N VAL A 235 3.96 1.04 9.44
CA VAL A 235 5.27 0.42 9.64
C VAL A 235 5.74 0.61 11.08
N GLY A 236 5.60 1.80 11.66
CA GLY A 236 5.97 2.03 13.06
C GLY A 236 5.15 1.17 14.02
N GLY A 237 3.83 1.08 13.82
CA GLY A 237 2.96 0.17 14.57
C GLY A 237 3.37 -1.29 14.42
N ALA A 238 3.69 -1.75 13.21
CA ALA A 238 4.19 -3.10 12.96
C ALA A 238 5.52 -3.38 13.67
N LEU A 239 6.46 -2.43 13.64
CA LEU A 239 7.75 -2.55 14.32
C LEU A 239 7.58 -2.66 15.84
N VAL A 240 6.70 -1.85 16.44
CA VAL A 240 6.40 -1.93 17.89
C VAL A 240 5.82 -3.30 18.24
N LEU A 241 4.84 -3.79 17.47
CA LEU A 241 4.24 -5.10 17.69
C LEU A 241 5.27 -6.23 17.55
N MET A 242 6.20 -6.12 16.60
CA MET A 242 7.29 -7.09 16.42
C MET A 242 8.32 -7.02 17.53
N ALA A 243 8.67 -5.82 18.01
CA ALA A 243 9.57 -5.66 19.15
C ALA A 243 8.99 -6.29 20.42
N ILE A 244 7.69 -6.08 20.69
CA ILE A 244 6.98 -6.74 21.79
C ILE A 244 6.99 -8.26 21.59
N ARG A 245 6.73 -8.74 20.38
CA ARG A 245 6.74 -10.18 20.06
C ARG A 245 8.09 -10.83 20.37
N LEU A 246 9.21 -10.17 20.09
CA LEU A 246 10.55 -10.69 20.35
C LEU A 246 10.87 -10.87 21.84
N GLN A 247 10.17 -10.15 22.72
CA GLN A 247 10.35 -10.26 24.17
C GLN A 247 9.57 -11.42 24.79
N ILE A 248 8.67 -12.06 24.05
CA ILE A 248 7.80 -13.12 24.59
C ILE A 248 8.53 -14.48 24.49
N PRO A 249 8.85 -15.13 25.62
CA PRO A 249 9.44 -16.46 25.61
C PRO A 249 8.42 -17.48 25.09
N GLN A 250 8.81 -18.27 24.10
CA GLN A 250 7.93 -19.23 23.41
C GLN A 250 7.81 -20.57 24.17
N ARG A 251 7.46 -20.53 25.45
CA ARG A 251 7.48 -21.72 26.34
C ARG A 251 6.19 -22.56 26.33
N GLY A 252 5.12 -22.08 25.70
CA GLY A 252 3.86 -22.82 25.62
C GLY A 252 2.91 -22.32 24.55
N VAL A 253 1.80 -23.06 24.39
CA VAL A 253 0.70 -22.74 23.46
C VAL A 253 0.17 -21.30 23.62
N PRO A 254 -0.10 -20.76 24.84
CA PRO A 254 -0.66 -19.41 24.95
C PRO A 254 0.34 -18.33 24.51
N THR A 255 1.62 -18.48 24.85
CA THR A 255 2.68 -17.54 24.41
C THR A 255 2.90 -17.60 22.90
N LEU A 256 2.77 -18.79 22.30
CA LEU A 256 2.84 -18.98 20.85
C LEU A 256 1.65 -18.33 20.15
N ALA A 257 0.43 -18.53 20.66
CA ALA A 257 -0.78 -17.90 20.14
C ALA A 257 -0.69 -16.37 20.21
N LEU A 258 -0.20 -15.83 21.34
CA LEU A 258 0.01 -14.39 21.49
C LEU A 258 1.06 -13.86 20.50
N ALA A 259 2.19 -14.55 20.34
CA ALA A 259 3.24 -14.17 19.40
C ALA A 259 2.74 -14.22 17.94
N TRP A 260 1.87 -15.18 17.61
CA TRP A 260 1.20 -15.25 16.32
C TRP A 260 0.22 -14.09 16.14
N LEU A 261 -0.62 -13.79 17.13
CA LEU A 261 -1.55 -12.65 17.08
C LEU A 261 -0.82 -11.32 16.90
N LEU A 262 0.34 -11.12 17.53
CA LEU A 262 1.17 -9.93 17.32
C LEU A 262 1.72 -9.86 15.89
N ALA A 263 2.11 -10.99 15.30
CA ALA A 263 2.51 -11.08 13.89
C ALA A 263 1.37 -10.66 12.95
N GLN A 264 0.16 -11.16 13.19
CA GLN A 264 -1.02 -10.77 12.41
C GLN A 264 -1.40 -9.30 12.63
N GLY A 265 -1.28 -8.81 13.86
CA GLY A 265 -1.48 -7.40 14.19
C GLY A 265 -0.52 -6.48 13.42
N ALA A 266 0.74 -6.87 13.30
CA ALA A 266 1.72 -6.10 12.52
C ALA A 266 1.38 -6.07 11.02
N GLN A 267 0.94 -7.20 10.45
CA GLN A 267 0.47 -7.24 9.06
C GLN A 267 -0.73 -6.32 8.82
N LEU A 268 -1.69 -6.34 9.76
CA LEU A 268 -2.86 -5.46 9.75
C LEU A 268 -2.47 -3.99 9.88
N ALA A 269 -1.51 -3.66 10.75
CA ALA A 269 -0.99 -2.30 10.89
C ALA A 269 -0.44 -1.78 9.56
N VAL A 270 0.40 -2.55 8.86
CA VAL A 270 0.92 -2.17 7.52
C VAL A 270 -0.21 -1.92 6.52
N GLY A 271 -1.22 -2.79 6.49
CA GLY A 271 -2.39 -2.63 5.63
C GLY A 271 -3.21 -1.39 5.96
N PHE A 272 -3.39 -1.10 7.24
CA PHE A 272 -4.08 0.08 7.74
C PHE A 272 -3.34 1.37 7.38
N GLY A 273 -2.03 1.42 7.57
CA GLY A 273 -1.20 2.55 7.16
C GLY A 273 -1.31 2.84 5.66
N ARG A 274 -1.31 1.79 4.83
CA ARG A 274 -1.53 1.91 3.39
C ARG A 274 -2.93 2.45 3.04
N ALA A 275 -3.97 1.96 3.70
CA ALA A 275 -5.34 2.44 3.49
C ALA A 275 -5.47 3.94 3.81
N ILE A 276 -4.90 4.39 4.94
CA ILE A 276 -4.86 5.82 5.31
C ILE A 276 -4.20 6.65 4.20
N ARG A 277 -3.08 6.20 3.63
CA ARG A 277 -2.38 6.95 2.57
C ARG A 277 -3.23 7.08 1.32
N ILE A 278 -3.80 5.98 0.83
CA ILE A 278 -4.62 6.00 -0.40
C ILE A 278 -5.85 6.90 -0.21
N GLU A 279 -6.54 6.77 0.92
CA GLU A 279 -7.72 7.57 1.21
C GLU A 279 -7.39 9.06 1.43
N GLY A 280 -6.37 9.36 2.24
CA GLY A 280 -5.94 10.73 2.49
C GLY A 280 -5.47 11.43 1.20
N LEU A 281 -4.73 10.72 0.33
CA LEU A 281 -4.31 11.25 -0.96
C LEU A 281 -5.50 11.41 -1.93
N ALA A 282 -6.54 10.57 -1.81
CA ALA A 282 -7.75 10.70 -2.62
C ALA A 282 -8.59 11.91 -2.19
N GLU A 283 -8.68 12.18 -0.88
CA GLU A 283 -9.28 13.42 -0.39
C GLU A 283 -8.49 14.65 -0.82
N LEU A 284 -7.15 14.58 -0.77
CA LEU A 284 -6.28 15.66 -1.22
C LEU A 284 -6.42 15.95 -2.72
N SER A 285 -6.53 14.92 -3.55
CA SER A 285 -6.70 15.09 -5.00
C SER A 285 -8.07 15.67 -5.36
N ARG A 286 -9.16 15.24 -4.68
CA ARG A 286 -10.49 15.86 -4.82
C ARG A 286 -10.47 17.33 -4.42
N ALA A 287 -9.76 17.67 -3.33
CA ALA A 287 -9.63 19.05 -2.88
C ALA A 287 -8.86 19.93 -3.88
N ASP A 288 -7.76 19.43 -4.47
CA ASP A 288 -7.00 20.15 -5.52
C ASP A 288 -7.85 20.35 -6.79
N ALA A 289 -8.61 19.33 -7.21
CA ALA A 289 -9.52 19.44 -8.34
C ALA A 289 -10.63 20.49 -8.11
N ALA A 290 -11.24 20.48 -6.91
CA ALA A 290 -12.26 21.47 -6.55
C ALA A 290 -11.71 22.90 -6.46
N GLU A 291 -10.44 23.06 -6.04
CA GLU A 291 -9.78 24.37 -6.04
C GLU A 291 -9.46 24.84 -7.46
N ALA A 292 -9.02 23.94 -8.35
CA ALA A 292 -8.78 24.25 -9.76
C ALA A 292 -10.06 24.74 -10.47
N SER A 293 -11.21 24.08 -10.25
CA SER A 293 -12.51 24.51 -10.80
C SER A 293 -12.95 25.87 -10.27
N ARG A 294 -12.68 26.18 -8.99
CA ARG A 294 -12.95 27.50 -8.39
C ARG A 294 -12.06 28.60 -8.96
N ARG A 295 -10.80 28.30 -9.27
CA ARG A 295 -9.92 29.27 -9.95
C ARG A 295 -10.32 29.50 -11.40
N ALA A 296 -10.80 28.46 -12.10
CA ALA A 296 -11.29 28.58 -13.47
C ALA A 296 -12.55 29.46 -13.54
N SER A 297 -13.53 29.23 -12.65
CA SER A 297 -14.75 30.06 -12.58
C SER A 297 -14.47 31.53 -12.21
N ARG A 298 -13.49 31.80 -11.34
CA ARG A 298 -13.07 33.18 -11.02
C ARG A 298 -12.34 33.92 -12.16
N ARG A 299 -11.79 33.19 -13.14
CA ARG A 299 -11.10 33.79 -14.30
C ARG A 299 -12.08 34.16 -15.42
N LEU A 300 -13.31 33.68 -15.37
CA LEU A 300 -14.37 34.15 -16.28
C LEU A 300 -14.78 35.56 -15.84
N PRO A 301 -14.78 36.56 -16.74
CA PRO A 301 -15.15 37.93 -16.40
C PRO A 301 -16.56 37.97 -15.77
N PRO A 302 -16.77 38.76 -14.69
CA PRO A 302 -18.10 39.02 -14.16
C PRO A 302 -18.83 39.96 -15.13
N GLY A 303 -19.41 39.43 -16.20
CA GLY A 303 -20.04 40.30 -17.20
C GLY A 303 -20.40 39.70 -18.55
N GLY A 304 -20.36 38.39 -18.73
CA GLY A 304 -21.25 37.79 -19.73
C GLY A 304 -22.59 37.64 -19.05
N THR A 305 -23.50 38.61 -19.18
CA THR A 305 -24.91 38.33 -18.99
C THR A 305 -25.18 37.04 -19.75
N THR A 306 -25.62 36.00 -19.04
CA THR A 306 -26.53 35.05 -19.65
C THR A 306 -27.70 35.90 -20.13
N GLN A 307 -27.60 36.47 -21.34
CA GLN A 307 -28.75 36.50 -22.22
C GLN A 307 -29.36 35.13 -22.02
N GLY A 308 -30.59 35.13 -21.50
CA GLY A 308 -31.29 33.90 -21.19
C GLY A 308 -31.00 32.95 -22.33
N THR A 309 -30.72 31.70 -22.01
CA THR A 309 -31.19 30.64 -22.87
C THR A 309 -32.65 30.97 -23.15
N GLU A 310 -32.87 31.77 -24.20
CA GLU A 310 -34.01 31.68 -25.07
C GLU A 310 -34.05 30.18 -25.30
N VAL A 311 -34.93 29.55 -24.54
CA VAL A 311 -35.33 28.19 -24.80
C VAL A 311 -35.90 28.33 -26.20
N VAL A 312 -35.05 28.12 -27.20
CA VAL A 312 -35.46 27.96 -28.58
C VAL A 312 -36.28 26.69 -28.51
N HIS A 313 -37.56 26.86 -28.23
CA HIS A 313 -38.56 25.84 -28.36
C HIS A 313 -38.50 25.46 -29.82
N SER A 314 -37.73 24.41 -30.09
CA SER A 314 -37.65 23.79 -31.39
C SER A 314 -39.07 23.32 -31.71
N THR A 315 -39.79 24.09 -32.53
CA THR A 315 -41.17 23.81 -32.97
C THR A 315 -41.27 22.42 -33.62
N THR A 316 -40.15 21.90 -34.12
CA THR A 316 -40.01 20.52 -34.62
C THR A 316 -40.17 19.44 -33.55
N LEU A 317 -39.87 19.70 -32.26
CA LEU A 317 -40.02 18.72 -31.18
C LEU A 317 -41.45 18.69 -30.62
N SER A 318 -42.19 19.80 -30.74
CA SER A 318 -43.62 19.88 -30.36
C SER A 318 -44.54 19.15 -31.34
N ALA A 319 -44.10 18.91 -32.59
CA ALA A 319 -44.83 18.14 -33.59
C ALA A 319 -44.75 16.62 -33.38
N LEU A 320 -43.88 16.14 -32.48
CA LEU A 320 -43.71 14.72 -32.15
C LEU A 320 -44.38 14.32 -30.83
N GLU A 321 -45.05 15.25 -30.14
CA GLU A 321 -45.79 14.91 -28.93
C GLU A 321 -47.09 14.18 -29.31
N PRO A 322 -47.27 12.89 -28.93
CA PRO A 322 -48.45 12.14 -29.30
C PRO A 322 -49.71 12.75 -28.66
N PRO A 323 -50.86 12.72 -29.36
CA PRO A 323 -52.10 13.30 -28.88
C PRO A 323 -52.50 12.66 -27.54
N ARG A 324 -52.61 13.47 -26.49
CA ARG A 324 -53.05 13.03 -25.17
C ARG A 324 -54.51 12.60 -25.26
N SER A 325 -54.75 11.28 -25.24
CA SER A 325 -56.10 10.69 -25.19
C SER A 325 -56.71 10.93 -23.80
N GLY A 326 -57.49 12.00 -23.67
CA GLY A 326 -58.18 12.32 -22.44
C GLY A 326 -59.12 13.51 -22.59
N ALA A 327 -60.18 13.37 -23.38
CA ALA A 327 -61.33 14.26 -23.33
C ALA A 327 -62.55 13.45 -22.85
N PRO A 328 -63.23 13.85 -21.75
CA PRO A 328 -64.47 13.21 -21.31
C PRO A 328 -65.64 13.63 -22.20
N ARG A 329 -66.54 12.68 -22.47
CA ARG A 329 -67.93 12.95 -22.85
C ARG A 329 -68.81 12.73 -21.63
#